data_AF-A0A7K3XP57-F1
#
_entry.id   AF-A0A7K3XP57-F1
#
_cell.length_a   1.000
_cell.length_b   1.000
_cell.length_c   1.000
_cell.angle_alpha   90.00
_cell.angle_beta   90.00
_cell.angle_gamma   90.00
#
_symmetry.space_group_name_H-M   'P 1'
#
loop_
_entity.id
_entity.type
_entity.pdbx_description
1 polymer ?
#
loop_
_entity_poly.entity_id
_entity_poly.type
_entity_poly.pdbx_seq_one_letter_code
_entity_poly.pdbx_strand_id
1 'polypeptide(L)'
;KLIYVNELVKHFIDKIADHSATQSNNTVLHCETILLPHTSEIKVTGLLQKLTAFKENYFDKGILPNLDNPFDRNLFNTFLCYIDHSSFFPFQLKLNTDNRGSFVETVKLHSGGQVSFSTTVPGITRGNHFHTRKAERFAVIKGKARIDIRRIGTDKVISFDLDGNQPSFVDMPVWYSHNITNTGEEDLYTIFWINEHFDANDQDTFFEKV
;
A
#
# COMPACT_ATOMS: atom_id res chain seq x y z
N LYS A 1 27.76 -4.89 10.92
CA LYS A 1 27.95 -5.52 9.59
C LYS A 1 27.04 -6.73 9.50
N LEU A 2 26.27 -6.86 8.43
CA LEU A 2 25.21 -7.86 8.24
C LEU A 2 25.20 -8.33 6.78
N ILE A 3 24.75 -9.56 6.55
CA ILE A 3 24.37 -10.09 5.24
C ILE A 3 22.96 -10.65 5.38
N TYR A 4 22.09 -10.41 4.39
CA TYR A 4 20.74 -10.95 4.46
C TYR A 4 20.75 -12.44 4.10
N VAL A 5 19.90 -13.24 4.75
CA VAL A 5 19.93 -14.71 4.60
C VAL A 5 19.75 -15.17 3.15
N ASN A 6 18.92 -14.49 2.36
CA ASN A 6 18.75 -14.85 0.95
C ASN A 6 20.00 -14.58 0.10
N GLU A 7 20.77 -13.54 0.44
CA GLU A 7 22.04 -13.23 -0.22
C GLU A 7 23.09 -14.30 0.13
N LEU A 8 23.13 -14.72 1.41
CA LEU A 8 23.99 -15.81 1.85
C LEU A 8 23.62 -17.15 1.17
N VAL A 9 22.33 -17.47 1.10
CA VAL A 9 21.84 -18.68 0.40
C VAL A 9 22.22 -18.65 -1.08
N LYS A 10 22.12 -17.48 -1.74
CA LYS A 10 22.56 -17.33 -3.12
C LYS A 10 24.04 -17.66 -3.28
N HIS A 11 24.91 -17.17 -2.39
CA HIS A 11 26.33 -17.52 -2.42
C HIS A 11 26.57 -19.03 -2.28
N PHE A 12 25.80 -19.73 -1.45
CA PHE A 12 25.90 -21.19 -1.35
C PHE A 12 25.47 -21.89 -2.65
N ILE A 13 24.34 -21.48 -3.24
CA ILE A 13 23.84 -22.07 -4.50
C ILE A 13 24.84 -21.87 -5.63
N ASP A 14 25.36 -20.66 -5.81
CA ASP A 14 26.32 -20.33 -6.85
C ASP A 14 27.58 -21.19 -6.70
N LYS A 15 28.08 -21.37 -5.47
CA LYS A 15 29.26 -22.21 -5.20
C LYS A 15 29.03 -23.69 -5.44
N ILE A 16 27.87 -24.22 -5.09
CA ILE A 16 27.51 -25.61 -5.36
C ILE A 16 27.44 -25.85 -6.88
N ALA A 17 26.86 -24.92 -7.63
CA ALA A 17 26.78 -25.00 -9.08
C ALA A 17 28.17 -25.00 -9.75
N ASP A 18 29.05 -24.07 -9.35
CA ASP A 18 30.42 -23.98 -9.86
C ASP A 18 31.25 -25.27 -9.59
N HIS A 19 31.09 -25.86 -8.41
CA HIS A 19 31.77 -27.12 -8.05
C HIS A 19 31.24 -28.34 -8.81
N SER A 20 29.93 -28.39 -9.08
CA SER A 20 29.32 -29.51 -9.82
C SER A 20 29.80 -29.61 -11.27
N ALA A 21 30.22 -28.49 -11.87
CA ALA A 21 30.76 -28.45 -13.23
C ALA A 21 32.26 -28.80 -13.32
N THR A 22 33.03 -28.67 -12.22
CA THR A 22 34.51 -28.70 -12.26
C THR A 22 35.16 -29.96 -11.72
N GLN A 23 34.42 -30.85 -11.04
CA GLN A 23 34.97 -32.03 -10.36
C GLN A 23 34.65 -33.39 -11.00
N SER A 24 34.34 -33.45 -12.30
CA SER A 24 34.07 -34.74 -12.97
C SER A 24 35.27 -35.69 -13.03
N ASN A 25 36.50 -35.26 -12.71
CA ASN A 25 37.72 -36.10 -12.83
C ASN A 25 38.79 -35.94 -11.71
N ASN A 26 38.55 -35.24 -10.59
CA ASN A 26 39.58 -35.02 -9.56
C ASN A 26 39.21 -35.59 -8.19
N THR A 27 40.05 -36.48 -7.65
CA THR A 27 39.88 -37.24 -6.40
C THR A 27 40.41 -36.55 -5.13
N VAL A 28 40.76 -35.26 -5.20
CA VAL A 28 41.33 -34.52 -4.05
C VAL A 28 40.23 -33.67 -3.39
N LEU A 29 39.92 -34.00 -2.12
CA LEU A 29 39.03 -33.21 -1.26
C LEU A 29 39.70 -31.86 -0.91
N HIS A 30 39.36 -30.81 -1.64
CA HIS A 30 39.73 -29.44 -1.26
C HIS A 30 38.71 -28.86 -0.28
N CYS A 31 39.14 -28.56 0.94
CA CYS A 31 38.39 -27.70 1.84
C CYS A 31 38.75 -26.24 1.52
N GLU A 32 37.82 -25.48 0.95
CA GLU A 32 37.97 -24.05 0.68
C GLU A 32 37.28 -23.23 1.79
N THR A 33 37.96 -22.20 2.31
CA THR A 33 37.34 -21.20 3.19
C THR A 33 37.06 -19.94 2.38
N ILE A 34 35.81 -19.51 2.33
CA ILE A 34 35.39 -18.33 1.56
C ILE A 34 34.96 -17.23 2.53
N LEU A 35 35.62 -16.06 2.43
CA LEU A 35 35.22 -14.87 3.17
C LEU A 35 34.19 -14.09 2.36
N LEU A 36 32.95 -14.01 2.86
CA LEU A 36 31.88 -13.23 2.23
C LEU A 36 31.84 -11.80 2.77
N PRO A 37 31.74 -10.77 1.89
CA PRO A 37 31.55 -9.40 2.35
C PRO A 37 30.16 -9.23 2.97
N HIS A 38 30.05 -8.27 3.89
CA HIS A 38 28.75 -7.81 4.37
C HIS A 38 28.09 -6.95 3.29
N THR A 39 26.76 -6.99 3.23
CA THR A 39 25.96 -6.18 2.29
C THR A 39 25.30 -5.00 2.98
N SER A 40 25.34 -4.94 4.32
CA SER A 40 24.78 -3.85 5.11
C SER A 40 25.58 -3.57 6.37
N GLU A 41 25.60 -2.31 6.80
CA GLU A 41 26.19 -1.88 8.06
C GLU A 41 25.25 -0.93 8.79
N ILE A 42 25.00 -1.22 10.06
CA ILE A 42 24.16 -0.42 10.94
C ILE A 42 24.68 -0.55 12.37
N LYS A 43 24.55 0.53 13.17
CA LYS A 43 24.77 0.47 14.62
C LYS A 43 23.64 -0.32 15.28
N VAL A 44 23.95 -1.02 16.36
CA VAL A 44 22.94 -1.73 17.17
C VAL A 44 21.83 -0.78 17.65
N THR A 45 22.19 0.45 18.02
CA THR A 45 21.21 1.49 18.40
C THR A 45 20.30 1.89 17.24
N GLY A 46 20.84 1.99 16.02
CA GLY A 46 20.03 2.27 14.82
C GLY A 46 19.11 1.12 14.46
N LEU A 47 19.55 -0.12 14.67
CA LEU A 47 18.70 -1.31 14.50
C LEU A 47 17.55 -1.31 15.50
N LEU A 48 17.84 -1.05 16.79
CA LEU A 48 16.81 -0.93 17.82
C LEU A 48 15.77 0.15 17.49
N GLN A 49 16.22 1.33 17.04
CA GLN A 49 15.31 2.41 16.63
C GLN A 49 14.35 1.98 15.51
N LYS A 50 14.85 1.25 14.50
CA LYS A 50 14.01 0.73 13.40
C LYS A 50 12.98 -0.30 13.91
N LEU A 51 13.41 -1.23 14.76
CA LEU A 51 12.52 -2.25 15.32
C LEU A 51 11.44 -1.64 16.22
N THR A 52 11.80 -0.65 17.06
CA THR A 52 10.82 0.09 17.87
C THR A 52 9.83 0.84 16.98
N ALA A 53 10.30 1.51 15.93
CA ALA A 53 9.42 2.20 14.99
C ALA A 53 8.49 1.23 14.24
N PHE A 54 8.95 0.03 13.90
CA PHE A 54 8.08 -1.00 13.30
C PHE A 54 7.00 -1.46 14.27
N LYS A 55 7.34 -1.70 15.54
CA LYS A 55 6.36 -2.01 16.57
C LYS A 55 5.31 -0.90 16.68
N GLU A 56 5.73 0.34 16.92
CA GLU A 56 4.82 1.47 17.16
C GLU A 56 3.92 1.80 15.96
N ASN A 57 4.40 1.61 14.73
CA ASN A 57 3.61 1.93 13.53
C ASN A 57 2.81 0.74 13.03
N TYR A 58 3.41 -0.46 12.99
CA TYR A 58 2.74 -1.63 12.45
C TYR A 58 1.83 -2.30 13.48
N PHE A 59 2.30 -2.54 14.71
CA PHE A 59 1.48 -3.27 15.69
C PHE A 59 0.34 -2.41 16.22
N ASP A 60 0.62 -1.16 16.54
CA ASP A 60 -0.37 -0.31 17.19
C ASP A 60 -1.31 0.34 16.18
N LYS A 61 -0.86 0.58 14.94
CA LYS A 61 -1.58 1.40 13.95
C LYS A 61 -1.80 0.72 12.59
N GLY A 62 -1.20 -0.44 12.33
CA GLY A 62 -1.28 -1.11 11.03
C GLY A 62 -0.58 -0.37 9.88
N ILE A 63 0.29 0.59 10.18
CA ILE A 63 0.97 1.42 9.16
C ILE A 63 2.25 0.71 8.69
N LEU A 64 2.38 0.57 7.38
CA LEU A 64 3.56 0.00 6.75
C LEU A 64 4.71 1.03 6.71
N PRO A 65 5.94 0.63 7.07
CA PRO A 65 7.10 1.52 6.96
C PRO A 65 7.44 1.78 5.48
N ASN A 66 8.36 2.72 5.24
CA ASN A 66 8.93 2.89 3.90
C ASN A 66 9.81 1.65 3.57
N LEU A 67 9.51 0.99 2.44
CA LEU A 67 10.17 -0.24 1.97
C LEU A 67 11.05 -0.04 0.71
N ASP A 68 11.33 1.21 0.33
CA ASP A 68 12.15 1.55 -0.85
C ASP A 68 13.59 1.05 -0.67
N ASN A 69 14.12 1.18 0.55
CA ASN A 69 15.46 0.72 0.88
C ASN A 69 15.47 -0.82 1.09
N PRO A 70 16.34 -1.59 0.39
CA PRO A 70 16.40 -3.04 0.53
C PRO A 70 16.70 -3.54 1.94
N PHE A 71 17.55 -2.83 2.69
CA PHE A 71 17.86 -3.19 4.08
C PHE A 71 16.62 -3.07 4.97
N ASP A 72 15.90 -1.95 4.86
CA ASP A 72 14.68 -1.71 5.64
C ASP A 72 13.57 -2.70 5.28
N ARG A 73 13.43 -3.01 4.00
CA ARG A 73 12.49 -4.04 3.53
C ARG A 73 12.83 -5.43 4.06
N ASN A 74 14.08 -5.84 3.96
CA ASN A 74 14.53 -7.14 4.46
C ASN A 74 14.39 -7.22 6.00
N LEU A 75 14.70 -6.14 6.70
CA LEU A 75 14.56 -6.06 8.15
C LEU A 75 13.08 -6.12 8.58
N PHE A 76 12.19 -5.39 7.91
CA PHE A 76 10.75 -5.44 8.20
C PHE A 76 10.16 -6.82 7.91
N ASN A 77 10.50 -7.42 6.76
CA ASN A 77 10.06 -8.78 6.44
C ASN A 77 10.55 -9.81 7.47
N THR A 78 11.79 -9.65 7.96
CA THR A 78 12.33 -10.48 9.04
C THR A 78 11.55 -10.25 10.34
N PHE A 79 11.26 -8.99 10.69
CA PHE A 79 10.49 -8.62 11.88
C PHE A 79 9.09 -9.28 11.88
N LEU A 80 8.41 -9.34 10.73
CA LEU A 80 7.10 -9.99 10.60
C LEU A 80 7.14 -11.49 10.97
N CYS A 81 8.26 -12.18 10.75
CA CYS A 81 8.40 -13.60 11.08
C CYS A 81 8.44 -13.89 12.60
N TYR A 82 8.65 -12.87 13.43
CA TYR A 82 8.76 -13.01 14.89
C TYR A 82 7.54 -12.46 15.63
N ILE A 83 6.44 -12.18 14.92
CA ILE A 83 5.17 -11.79 15.53
C ILE A 83 4.48 -13.05 16.06
N ASP A 84 3.87 -12.96 17.24
CA ASP A 84 2.88 -13.96 17.66
C ASP A 84 1.60 -13.80 16.82
N HIS A 85 1.59 -14.49 15.69
CA HIS A 85 0.50 -14.43 14.72
C HIS A 85 -0.86 -14.80 15.30
N SER A 86 -0.89 -15.66 16.32
CA SER A 86 -2.12 -16.15 16.92
C SER A 86 -2.84 -15.10 17.76
N SER A 87 -2.09 -14.21 18.40
CA SER A 87 -2.65 -13.10 19.19
C SER A 87 -2.76 -11.81 18.40
N PHE A 88 -1.90 -11.61 17.39
CA PHE A 88 -1.90 -10.38 16.60
C PHE A 88 -2.97 -10.36 15.50
N PHE A 89 -3.25 -11.51 14.86
CA PHE A 89 -4.19 -11.59 13.75
C PHE A 89 -5.51 -12.28 14.14
N PRO A 90 -6.64 -11.89 13.51
CA PRO A 90 -6.78 -10.83 12.51
C PRO A 90 -6.69 -9.42 13.11
N PHE A 91 -5.99 -8.52 12.42
CA PHE A 91 -5.98 -7.10 12.79
C PHE A 91 -7.28 -6.45 12.32
N GLN A 92 -8.09 -5.97 13.26
CA GLN A 92 -9.41 -5.43 12.95
C GLN A 92 -9.32 -4.00 12.43
N LEU A 93 -9.95 -3.75 11.28
CA LEU A 93 -10.06 -2.41 10.71
C LEU A 93 -11.28 -1.68 11.28
N LYS A 94 -11.19 -0.35 11.39
CA LYS A 94 -12.31 0.48 11.83
C LYS A 94 -13.32 0.64 10.69
N LEU A 95 -14.49 0.01 10.84
CA LEU A 95 -15.62 0.17 9.93
C LEU A 95 -16.45 1.41 10.29
N ASN A 96 -16.58 2.35 9.35
CA ASN A 96 -17.42 3.54 9.50
C ASN A 96 -18.66 3.39 8.61
N THR A 97 -19.84 3.16 9.19
CA THR A 97 -21.08 2.88 8.45
C THR A 97 -22.12 3.96 8.72
N ASP A 98 -22.83 4.36 7.67
CA ASP A 98 -24.01 5.22 7.72
C ASP A 98 -25.07 4.77 6.71
N ASN A 99 -26.15 5.54 6.54
CA ASN A 99 -27.23 5.22 5.59
C ASN A 99 -26.80 5.24 4.11
N ARG A 100 -25.59 5.72 3.79
CA ARG A 100 -25.04 5.77 2.43
C ARG A 100 -24.24 4.52 2.10
N GLY A 101 -23.85 3.74 3.11
CA GLY A 101 -23.01 2.56 2.98
C GLY A 101 -21.90 2.55 4.03
N SER A 102 -20.76 1.94 3.71
CA SER A 102 -19.64 1.80 4.66
C SER A 102 -18.33 2.30 4.09
N PHE A 103 -17.39 2.69 4.95
CA PHE A 103 -16.05 3.14 4.61
C PHE A 103 -15.02 2.54 5.58
N VAL A 104 -13.92 2.02 5.03
CA VAL A 104 -12.80 1.41 5.77
C VAL A 104 -11.49 1.88 5.17
N GLU A 105 -10.55 2.30 6.02
CA GLU A 105 -9.15 2.51 5.64
C GLU A 105 -8.42 1.15 5.69
N THR A 106 -7.78 0.73 4.59
CA THR A 106 -7.21 -0.62 4.49
C THR A 106 -5.70 -0.65 4.60
N VAL A 107 -5.01 0.26 3.90
CA VAL A 107 -3.54 0.29 3.86
C VAL A 107 -3.06 1.72 4.01
N LYS A 108 -2.15 1.95 4.96
CA LYS A 108 -1.42 3.21 5.10
C LYS A 108 0.06 2.94 4.95
N LEU A 109 0.70 3.66 4.04
CA LEU A 109 2.13 3.53 3.80
C LEU A 109 2.83 4.85 4.12
N HIS A 110 4.00 4.77 4.75
CA HIS A 110 4.90 5.93 4.87
C HIS A 110 5.58 6.30 3.54
N SER A 111 5.46 5.45 2.51
CA SER A 111 5.76 5.79 1.12
C SER A 111 4.64 5.29 0.20
N GLY A 112 4.00 6.18 -0.55
CA GLY A 112 2.97 5.79 -1.54
C GLY A 112 1.51 5.99 -1.12
N GLY A 113 1.24 6.72 -0.03
CA GLY A 113 -0.10 7.21 0.30
C GLY A 113 -0.96 6.25 1.12
N GLN A 114 -2.27 6.36 0.94
CA GLN A 114 -3.29 5.64 1.69
C GLN A 114 -4.32 5.00 0.74
N VAL A 115 -4.69 3.76 1.03
CA VAL A 115 -5.75 3.02 0.34
C VAL A 115 -6.93 2.84 1.29
N SER A 116 -8.13 3.14 0.79
CA SER A 116 -9.39 2.96 1.50
C SER A 116 -10.41 2.26 0.59
N PHE A 117 -11.50 1.80 1.19
CA PHE A 117 -12.55 1.05 0.54
C PHE A 117 -13.91 1.59 0.99
N SER A 118 -14.88 1.63 0.08
CA SER A 118 -16.27 1.89 0.47
C SER A 118 -17.26 0.98 -0.24
N THR A 119 -18.37 0.71 0.47
CA THR A 119 -19.63 0.34 -0.16
C THR A 119 -20.53 1.57 -0.22
N THR A 120 -21.25 1.74 -1.33
CA THR A 120 -22.24 2.80 -1.50
C THR A 120 -23.55 2.20 -2.02
N VAL A 121 -24.67 2.46 -1.34
CA VAL A 121 -25.99 1.90 -1.72
C VAL A 121 -26.54 2.57 -2.99
N PRO A 122 -27.49 1.94 -3.72
CA PRO A 122 -28.08 2.48 -4.95
C PRO A 122 -28.57 3.93 -4.85
N GLY A 123 -28.32 4.73 -5.89
CA GLY A 123 -28.79 6.12 -6.02
C GLY A 123 -28.06 7.15 -5.16
N ILE A 124 -27.09 6.75 -4.34
CA ILE A 124 -26.35 7.68 -3.48
C ILE A 124 -25.17 8.30 -4.22
N THR A 125 -25.02 9.61 -4.05
CA THR A 125 -23.86 10.40 -4.45
C THR A 125 -22.96 10.74 -3.25
N ARG A 126 -21.65 10.59 -3.42
CA ARG A 126 -20.61 11.03 -2.48
C ARG A 126 -19.61 11.94 -3.20
N GLY A 127 -18.94 12.83 -2.46
CA GLY A 127 -18.03 13.83 -3.04
C GLY A 127 -18.64 15.24 -3.00
N ASN A 128 -18.65 15.93 -4.14
CA ASN A 128 -18.93 17.36 -4.26
C ASN A 128 -17.95 18.22 -3.46
N HIS A 129 -16.67 17.94 -3.68
CA HIS A 129 -15.57 18.73 -3.14
C HIS A 129 -14.38 18.68 -4.10
N PHE A 130 -13.40 19.54 -3.84
CA PHE A 130 -12.10 19.52 -4.51
C PHE A 130 -10.96 19.63 -3.49
N HIS A 131 -9.76 19.39 -3.99
CA HIS A 131 -8.51 19.46 -3.25
C HIS A 131 -7.52 20.41 -3.92
N THR A 132 -6.58 20.97 -3.17
CA THR A 132 -5.53 21.84 -3.74
C THR A 132 -4.20 21.12 -3.91
N ARG A 133 -3.97 20.04 -3.14
CA ARG A 133 -2.76 19.21 -3.18
C ARG A 133 -3.02 17.71 -3.07
N LYS A 134 -4.17 17.28 -2.51
CA LYS A 134 -4.57 15.86 -2.49
C LYS A 134 -4.98 15.42 -3.88
N ALA A 135 -4.37 14.33 -4.32
CA ALA A 135 -4.72 13.65 -5.55
C ALA A 135 -5.23 12.25 -5.20
N GLU A 136 -6.28 11.82 -5.89
CA GLU A 136 -6.96 10.59 -5.58
C GLU A 136 -7.20 9.73 -6.81
N ARG A 137 -7.40 8.44 -6.60
CA ARG A 137 -7.84 7.48 -7.63
C ARG A 137 -9.04 6.72 -7.13
N PHE A 138 -10.12 6.74 -7.90
CA PHE A 138 -11.35 6.00 -7.59
C PHE A 138 -11.44 4.82 -8.55
N ALA A 139 -11.33 3.59 -8.03
CA ALA A 139 -11.42 2.36 -8.82
C ALA A 139 -12.69 1.58 -8.45
N VAL A 140 -13.54 1.31 -9.45
CA VAL A 140 -14.79 0.56 -9.27
C VAL A 140 -14.54 -0.90 -9.59
N ILE A 141 -14.85 -1.78 -8.64
CA ILE A 141 -14.59 -3.22 -8.73
C ILE A 141 -15.86 -4.09 -8.66
N LYS A 142 -17.00 -3.51 -8.26
CA LYS A 142 -18.34 -4.14 -8.29
C LYS A 142 -19.41 -3.06 -8.33
N GLY A 143 -20.54 -3.32 -9.00
CA GLY A 143 -21.63 -2.37 -9.17
C GLY A 143 -21.39 -1.39 -10.32
N LYS A 144 -22.30 -0.42 -10.49
CA LYS A 144 -22.22 0.59 -11.55
C LYS A 144 -22.13 1.98 -10.94
N ALA A 145 -21.25 2.81 -11.48
CA ALA A 145 -21.06 4.16 -11.00
C ALA A 145 -21.02 5.18 -12.14
N ARG A 146 -21.36 6.42 -11.79
CA ARG A 146 -20.98 7.60 -12.56
C ARG A 146 -20.06 8.46 -11.73
N ILE A 147 -18.91 8.83 -12.28
CA ILE A 147 -18.01 9.84 -11.71
C ILE A 147 -18.13 11.10 -12.55
N ASP A 148 -18.42 12.22 -11.90
CA ASP A 148 -18.44 13.54 -12.55
C ASP A 148 -17.29 14.39 -12.00
N ILE A 149 -16.58 15.10 -12.88
CA ILE A 149 -15.56 16.08 -12.51
C ILE A 149 -15.79 17.42 -13.21
N ARG A 150 -15.49 18.53 -12.53
CA ARG A 150 -15.55 19.89 -13.07
C ARG A 150 -14.37 20.72 -12.55
N ARG A 151 -13.66 21.38 -13.47
CA ARG A 151 -12.57 22.30 -13.09
C ARG A 151 -13.15 23.53 -12.37
N ILE A 152 -12.53 23.90 -11.24
CA ILE A 152 -12.91 25.11 -10.50
C ILE A 152 -12.83 26.35 -11.41
N GLY A 153 -13.88 27.16 -11.38
CA GLY A 153 -14.03 28.37 -12.22
C GLY A 153 -14.53 28.11 -13.64
N THR A 154 -14.99 26.90 -13.95
CA THR A 154 -15.62 26.57 -15.25
C THR A 154 -16.94 25.83 -15.04
N ASP A 155 -17.78 25.77 -16.08
CA ASP A 155 -19.07 25.04 -16.05
C ASP A 155 -19.03 23.69 -16.78
N LYS A 156 -17.85 23.31 -17.30
CA LYS A 156 -17.72 22.08 -18.09
C LYS A 156 -17.58 20.87 -17.17
N VAL A 157 -18.65 20.09 -17.08
CA VAL A 157 -18.66 18.78 -16.42
C VAL A 157 -18.20 17.70 -17.40
N ILE A 158 -17.36 16.79 -16.91
CA ILE A 158 -16.94 15.57 -17.62
C ILE A 158 -17.42 14.38 -16.80
N SER A 159 -18.18 13.49 -17.43
CA SER A 159 -18.79 12.32 -16.79
C SER A 159 -18.17 11.03 -17.30
N PHE A 160 -17.97 10.08 -16.39
CA PHE A 160 -17.44 8.75 -16.67
C PHE A 160 -18.38 7.70 -16.08
N ASP A 161 -18.92 6.82 -16.92
CA ASP A 161 -19.70 5.66 -16.49
C ASP A 161 -18.77 4.45 -16.33
N LEU A 162 -18.79 3.82 -15.15
CA LEU A 162 -17.96 2.68 -14.78
C LEU A 162 -18.83 1.47 -14.45
N ASP A 163 -18.36 0.27 -14.79
CA ASP A 163 -19.01 -1.01 -14.50
C ASP A 163 -18.00 -1.94 -13.84
N GLY A 164 -18.30 -2.47 -12.65
CA GLY A 164 -17.44 -3.39 -11.92
C GLY A 164 -17.19 -4.73 -12.63
N ASN A 165 -18.02 -5.10 -13.63
CA ASN A 165 -17.73 -6.25 -14.50
C ASN A 165 -16.59 -5.97 -15.49
N GLN A 166 -16.24 -4.69 -15.68
CA GLN A 166 -15.08 -4.23 -16.44
C GLN A 166 -14.31 -3.20 -15.58
N PRO A 167 -13.59 -3.66 -14.53
CA PRO A 167 -12.97 -2.78 -13.55
C PRO A 167 -12.11 -1.69 -14.20
N SER A 168 -12.34 -0.45 -13.77
CA SER A 168 -11.69 0.74 -14.30
C SER A 168 -11.56 1.79 -13.19
N PHE A 169 -10.76 2.83 -13.46
CA PHE A 169 -10.53 3.91 -12.50
C PHE A 169 -10.61 5.28 -13.17
N VAL A 170 -10.88 6.29 -12.36
CA VAL A 170 -10.72 7.71 -12.72
C VAL A 170 -9.86 8.37 -11.63
N ASP A 171 -8.88 9.16 -12.05
CA ASP A 171 -8.06 9.96 -11.14
C ASP A 171 -8.73 11.33 -10.91
N MET A 172 -8.83 11.76 -9.65
CA MET A 172 -9.38 13.04 -9.24
C MET A 172 -8.24 14.07 -9.21
N PRO A 173 -8.16 14.98 -10.19
CA PRO A 173 -7.08 15.96 -10.21
C PRO A 173 -7.32 17.04 -9.16
N VAL A 174 -6.23 17.60 -8.62
CA VAL A 174 -6.32 18.83 -7.82
C VAL A 174 -7.01 19.94 -8.63
N TRP A 175 -7.76 20.81 -7.96
CA TRP A 175 -8.55 21.89 -8.57
C TRP A 175 -9.70 21.43 -9.47
N TYR A 176 -10.17 20.19 -9.29
CA TYR A 176 -11.40 19.69 -9.88
C TYR A 176 -12.35 19.25 -8.78
N SER A 177 -13.52 19.88 -8.73
CA SER A 177 -14.62 19.33 -7.95
C SER A 177 -15.04 18.01 -8.58
N HIS A 178 -15.31 17.02 -7.75
CA HIS A 178 -15.67 15.70 -8.22
C HIS A 178 -16.69 15.01 -7.31
N ASN A 179 -17.46 14.10 -7.88
CA ASN A 179 -18.37 13.23 -7.15
C ASN A 179 -18.42 11.83 -7.79
N ILE A 180 -18.96 10.87 -7.03
CA ILE A 180 -19.26 9.53 -7.50
C ILE A 180 -20.69 9.17 -7.08
N THR A 181 -21.47 8.63 -8.00
CA THR A 181 -22.86 8.21 -7.79
C THR A 181 -23.00 6.74 -8.11
N ASN A 182 -23.63 5.97 -7.22
CA ASN A 182 -24.06 4.61 -7.56
C ASN A 182 -25.28 4.67 -8.49
N THR A 183 -25.09 4.25 -9.74
CA THR A 183 -26.13 4.25 -10.79
C THR A 183 -26.74 2.87 -11.03
N GLY A 184 -26.30 1.85 -10.28
CA GLY A 184 -26.81 0.50 -10.34
C GLY A 184 -27.92 0.21 -9.32
N GLU A 185 -28.33 -1.06 -9.27
CA GLU A 185 -29.36 -1.59 -8.36
C GLU A 185 -28.77 -2.35 -7.17
N GLU A 186 -27.45 -2.59 -7.17
CA GLU A 186 -26.70 -3.24 -6.10
C GLU A 186 -25.73 -2.27 -5.42
N ASP A 187 -25.15 -2.69 -4.30
CA ASP A 187 -24.08 -1.94 -3.64
C ASP A 187 -22.86 -1.75 -4.57
N LEU A 188 -22.41 -0.52 -4.70
CA LEU A 188 -21.20 -0.12 -5.41
C LEU A 188 -19.99 -0.30 -4.51
N TYR A 189 -18.95 -0.97 -5.03
CA TYR A 189 -17.69 -1.19 -4.32
C TYR A 189 -16.60 -0.34 -4.99
N THR A 190 -16.03 0.57 -4.22
CA THR A 190 -15.01 1.50 -4.70
C THR A 190 -13.77 1.43 -3.82
N ILE A 191 -12.61 1.29 -4.46
CA ILE A 191 -11.30 1.46 -3.85
C ILE A 191 -10.84 2.89 -4.10
N PHE A 192 -10.35 3.54 -3.05
CA PHE A 192 -9.77 4.87 -3.08
C PHE A 192 -8.29 4.76 -2.81
N TRP A 193 -7.46 5.38 -3.65
CA TRP A 193 -6.09 5.71 -3.28
C TRP A 193 -5.98 7.23 -3.13
N ILE A 194 -5.23 7.68 -2.12
CA ILE A 194 -4.96 9.09 -1.81
C ILE A 194 -3.45 9.24 -1.60
N ASN A 195 -2.85 10.30 -2.13
CA ASN A 195 -1.40 10.52 -2.06
C ASN A 195 -0.85 10.81 -0.65
N GLU A 196 -1.66 11.29 0.28
CA GLU A 196 -1.29 11.56 1.68
C GLU A 196 -2.30 10.96 2.68
N HIS A 197 -1.91 10.85 3.96
CA HIS A 197 -2.80 10.34 5.00
C HIS A 197 -3.86 11.37 5.37
N PHE A 198 -5.02 10.91 5.82
CA PHE A 198 -6.04 11.80 6.35
C PHE A 198 -5.58 12.48 7.66
N ASP A 199 -5.59 13.82 7.67
CA ASP A 199 -5.41 14.66 8.87
C ASP A 199 -6.68 15.50 9.07
N ALA A 200 -7.31 15.36 10.24
CA ALA A 200 -8.52 16.10 10.58
C ALA A 200 -8.27 17.61 10.77
N ASN A 201 -7.05 18.01 11.13
CA ASN A 201 -6.66 19.41 11.30
C ASN A 201 -6.22 20.08 9.99
N ASP A 202 -5.91 19.28 8.96
CA ASP A 202 -5.51 19.75 7.63
C ASP A 202 -6.10 18.84 6.53
N GLN A 203 -7.40 19.03 6.29
CA GLN A 203 -8.18 18.12 5.44
C GLN A 203 -7.97 18.34 3.95
N ASP A 204 -7.44 19.50 3.51
CA ASP A 204 -7.36 19.93 2.10
C ASP A 204 -8.63 19.64 1.30
N THR A 205 -9.82 19.73 1.91
CA THR A 205 -11.09 19.36 1.28
C THR A 205 -12.03 20.55 1.31
N PHE A 206 -12.45 21.01 0.14
CA PHE A 206 -13.27 22.20 -0.01
C PHE A 206 -14.56 21.84 -0.74
N PHE A 207 -15.70 22.07 -0.09
CA PHE A 207 -17.00 21.78 -0.68
C PHE A 207 -17.26 22.68 -1.88
N GLU A 208 -17.61 22.06 -3.01
CA GLU A 208 -18.01 22.72 -4.25
C GLU A 208 -18.78 21.67 -5.05
N LYS A 209 -20.01 21.97 -5.48
CA LYS A 209 -20.76 21.01 -6.31
C LYS A 209 -20.15 20.86 -7.69
N VAL A 210 -20.21 19.66 -8.24
CA VAL A 210 -19.94 19.45 -9.67
C VAL A 210 -21.04 20.13 -10.49
#